data_AF-A0A1G6JUX9-F1
#
_entry.id   AF-A0A1G6JUX9-F1
#
_cell.length_a   1.000
_cell.length_b   1.000
_cell.length_c   1.000
_cell.angle_alpha   90.00
_cell.angle_beta   90.00
_cell.angle_gamma   90.00
#
_symmetry.space_group_name_H-M   'P 1'
#
loop_
_entity.id
_entity.type
_entity.pdbx_description
1 polymer ?
#
loop_
_entity_poly.entity_id
_entity_poly.type
_entity_poly.pdbx_seq_one_letter_code
_entity_poly.pdbx_strand_id
1 'polypeptide(L)'
;MAKKTSKVHYLYNGEMQPLTKIFRENRKRRGRSRYLLSVEVTIVKDEQSIPARIVYVRNRNKRNEYLALISTDMKLTEEEIIRIYGKRWEIEVFFKVCKSYLKLSKECRSLSYDAMTAHTAIVFTRYMLLSVENRKYADDRTLGQMFYLLVDEMADITWIQDIHMLMEVFITTIKDKLSLTSKQLDQLLEAFIMALPENLVEHLPISA
;
A
#
# COMPACT_ATOMS: atom_id res chain seq x y z
N MET A 1 -17.01 -12.41 8.37
CA MET A 1 -16.87 -13.10 9.67
C MET A 1 -17.90 -14.21 9.71
N ALA A 2 -17.47 -15.42 10.05
CA ALA A 2 -18.35 -16.55 10.16
C ALA A 2 -19.12 -16.51 11.49
N LYS A 3 -20.43 -16.82 11.44
CA LYS A 3 -21.29 -16.77 12.63
C LYS A 3 -20.99 -17.96 13.52
N LYS A 4 -20.71 -17.71 14.80
CA LYS A 4 -20.55 -18.76 15.82
C LYS A 4 -21.93 -19.28 16.22
N THR A 5 -22.43 -20.25 15.49
CA THR A 5 -23.73 -20.89 15.77
C THR A 5 -23.59 -22.40 15.67
N SER A 6 -24.37 -23.13 16.46
CA SER A 6 -24.47 -24.59 16.39
C SER A 6 -25.16 -25.08 15.12
N LYS A 7 -25.80 -24.20 14.34
CA LYS A 7 -26.53 -24.58 13.13
C LYS A 7 -25.63 -24.70 11.89
N VAL A 8 -24.51 -24.01 11.87
CA VAL A 8 -23.62 -23.94 10.69
C VAL A 8 -22.42 -24.83 10.96
N HIS A 9 -22.26 -25.83 10.08
CA HIS A 9 -21.22 -26.84 10.17
C HIS A 9 -20.27 -26.72 8.97
N TYR A 10 -19.02 -27.11 9.20
CA TYR A 10 -17.95 -27.13 8.22
C TYR A 10 -17.35 -28.52 8.23
N LEU A 11 -17.00 -29.05 7.05
CA LEU A 11 -16.31 -30.32 6.95
C LEU A 11 -14.85 -30.10 7.39
N TYR A 12 -14.48 -30.71 8.50
CA TYR A 12 -13.14 -30.64 9.06
C TYR A 12 -12.73 -32.04 9.51
N ASN A 13 -11.57 -32.53 9.04
CA ASN A 13 -11.08 -33.89 9.31
C ASN A 13 -12.12 -35.00 9.03
N GLY A 14 -12.94 -34.85 7.99
CA GLY A 14 -13.96 -35.81 7.60
C GLY A 14 -15.28 -35.73 8.39
N GLU A 15 -15.37 -34.88 9.41
CA GLU A 15 -16.61 -34.67 10.18
C GLU A 15 -17.21 -33.29 9.95
N MET A 16 -18.55 -33.22 9.90
CA MET A 16 -19.28 -31.96 9.89
C MET A 16 -19.36 -31.39 11.30
N GLN A 17 -18.68 -30.27 11.54
CA GLN A 17 -18.54 -29.71 12.88
C GLN A 17 -18.74 -28.18 12.91
N PRO A 18 -19.30 -27.61 13.99
CA PRO A 18 -19.41 -26.16 14.13
C PRO A 18 -18.05 -25.53 14.49
N LEU A 19 -17.90 -24.23 14.18
CA LEU A 19 -16.68 -23.46 14.47
C LEU A 19 -16.21 -23.56 15.92
N THR A 20 -17.14 -23.69 16.86
CA THR A 20 -16.87 -23.79 18.29
C THR A 20 -16.23 -25.12 18.68
N LYS A 21 -16.62 -26.22 18.02
CA LYS A 21 -16.03 -27.56 18.23
C LYS A 21 -14.61 -27.59 17.65
N ILE A 22 -14.45 -27.18 16.39
CA ILE A 22 -13.15 -27.03 15.72
C ILE A 22 -12.20 -26.16 16.54
N PHE A 23 -12.68 -25.03 17.06
CA PHE A 23 -11.86 -24.17 17.90
C PHE A 23 -11.43 -24.88 19.19
N ARG A 24 -12.30 -25.64 19.86
CA ARG A 24 -11.97 -26.30 21.14
C ARG A 24 -10.94 -27.40 20.98
N GLU A 25 -11.10 -28.25 19.95
CA GLU A 25 -10.28 -29.44 19.71
C GLU A 25 -8.84 -29.12 19.31
N ASN A 26 -8.63 -28.02 18.59
CA ASN A 26 -7.31 -27.68 18.08
C ASN A 26 -6.46 -26.88 19.08
N ARG A 27 -5.15 -27.14 19.08
CA ARG A 27 -4.18 -26.38 19.90
C ARG A 27 -4.00 -24.98 19.30
N LYS A 28 -4.06 -23.95 20.15
CA LYS A 28 -3.91 -22.55 19.75
C LYS A 28 -2.45 -22.13 19.82
N ARG A 29 -2.07 -21.21 18.95
CA ARG A 29 -0.76 -20.56 18.96
C ARG A 29 -0.57 -19.79 20.28
N ARG A 30 0.60 -19.95 20.90
CA ARG A 30 1.00 -19.24 22.13
C ARG A 30 1.57 -17.86 21.79
N GLY A 31 1.67 -16.98 22.80
CA GLY A 31 2.27 -15.64 22.64
C GLY A 31 1.40 -14.64 21.86
N ARG A 32 2.00 -13.52 21.44
CA ARG A 32 1.35 -12.39 20.74
C ARG A 32 1.16 -12.62 19.23
N SER A 33 0.90 -13.86 18.79
CA SER A 33 0.60 -14.13 17.38
C SER A 33 -0.62 -13.35 16.90
N ARG A 34 -0.62 -12.93 15.63
CA ARG A 34 -1.71 -12.17 14.99
C ARG A 34 -3.04 -12.94 14.98
N TYR A 35 -3.00 -14.27 15.02
CA TYR A 35 -4.15 -15.14 15.11
C TYR A 35 -3.91 -16.29 16.10
N LEU A 36 -4.99 -16.95 16.52
CA LEU A 36 -5.00 -18.06 17.48
C LEU A 36 -4.87 -19.42 16.80
N LEU A 37 -5.59 -19.61 15.70
CA LEU A 37 -5.71 -20.87 14.97
C LEU A 37 -6.06 -20.56 13.51
N SER A 38 -5.51 -21.34 12.59
CA SER A 38 -5.88 -21.36 11.17
C SER A 38 -6.13 -22.80 10.80
N VAL A 39 -7.26 -23.08 10.15
CA VAL A 39 -7.64 -24.41 9.71
C VAL A 39 -8.22 -24.34 8.31
N GLU A 40 -7.95 -25.37 7.53
CA GLU A 40 -8.58 -25.58 6.24
C GLU A 40 -9.83 -26.44 6.44
N VAL A 41 -10.92 -26.03 5.80
CA VAL A 41 -12.22 -26.70 5.87
C VAL A 41 -12.84 -26.75 4.49
N THR A 42 -13.83 -27.60 4.33
CA THR A 42 -14.69 -27.59 3.15
C THR A 42 -16.07 -27.12 3.55
N ILE A 43 -16.58 -26.11 2.83
CA ILE A 43 -17.96 -25.68 2.92
C ILE A 43 -18.76 -26.58 1.99
N VAL A 44 -19.61 -27.42 2.56
CA VAL A 44 -20.51 -28.31 1.81
C VAL A 44 -21.90 -27.71 1.84
N LYS A 45 -22.46 -27.44 0.67
CA LYS A 45 -23.85 -27.03 0.53
C LYS A 45 -24.44 -27.74 -0.68
N ASP A 46 -25.50 -28.51 -0.44
CA ASP A 46 -26.13 -29.37 -1.44
C ASP A 46 -25.07 -30.32 -2.05
N GLU A 47 -24.85 -30.27 -3.36
CA GLU A 47 -23.82 -31.07 -4.07
C GLU A 47 -22.50 -30.33 -4.30
N GLN A 48 -22.40 -29.06 -3.86
CA GLN A 48 -21.22 -28.24 -4.06
C GLN A 48 -20.31 -28.25 -2.83
N SER A 49 -19.02 -28.45 -3.10
CA SER A 49 -17.96 -28.38 -2.09
C SER A 49 -16.99 -27.26 -2.45
N ILE A 50 -16.76 -26.34 -1.51
CA ILE A 50 -15.87 -25.20 -1.70
C ILE A 50 -14.80 -25.25 -0.61
N PRO A 51 -13.50 -25.32 -0.97
CA PRO A 51 -12.43 -25.22 0.01
C PRO A 51 -12.40 -23.82 0.60
N ALA A 52 -12.17 -23.74 1.91
CA ALA A 52 -12.06 -22.48 2.61
C ALA A 52 -11.06 -22.59 3.77
N ARG A 53 -10.50 -21.45 4.15
CA ARG A 53 -9.65 -21.31 5.33
C ARG A 53 -10.38 -20.50 6.39
N ILE A 54 -10.41 -21.01 7.62
CA ILE A 54 -10.94 -20.31 8.78
C ILE A 54 -9.79 -19.86 9.66
N VAL A 55 -9.72 -18.54 9.89
CA VAL A 55 -8.73 -17.89 10.74
C VAL A 55 -9.40 -17.37 12.01
N TYR A 56 -9.00 -17.90 13.15
CA TYR A 56 -9.48 -17.49 14.47
C TYR A 56 -8.58 -16.38 15.03
N VAL A 57 -9.16 -15.21 15.30
CA VAL A 57 -8.43 -14.00 15.73
C VAL A 57 -8.87 -13.62 17.14
N ARG A 58 -7.97 -13.07 17.97
CA ARG A 58 -8.35 -12.54 19.29
C ARG A 58 -9.26 -11.34 19.13
N ASN A 59 -10.33 -11.26 19.92
CA ASN A 59 -11.13 -10.04 19.97
C ASN A 59 -10.40 -9.00 20.83
N ARG A 60 -10.02 -7.87 20.22
CA ARG A 60 -9.30 -6.77 20.91
C ARG A 60 -10.16 -6.10 21.99
N ASN A 61 -11.47 -6.01 21.76
CA ASN A 61 -12.39 -5.35 22.68
C ASN A 61 -12.79 -6.27 23.84
N LYS A 62 -12.79 -7.59 23.61
CA LYS A 62 -13.18 -8.60 24.60
C LYS A 62 -12.18 -9.74 24.64
N ARG A 63 -11.24 -9.68 25.59
CA ARG A 63 -10.09 -10.61 25.67
C ARG A 63 -10.46 -12.09 25.77
N ASN A 64 -11.63 -12.41 26.34
CA ASN A 64 -12.11 -13.80 26.47
C ASN A 64 -12.84 -14.32 25.23
N GLU A 65 -13.07 -13.47 24.23
CA GLU A 65 -13.72 -13.83 22.98
C GLU A 65 -12.72 -13.87 21.82
N TYR A 66 -13.08 -14.63 20.78
CA TYR A 66 -12.37 -14.67 19.50
C TYR A 66 -13.30 -14.25 18.36
N LEU A 67 -12.75 -13.95 17.20
CA LEU A 67 -13.48 -13.77 15.94
C LEU A 67 -13.09 -14.90 15.00
N ALA A 68 -14.01 -15.36 14.15
CA ALA A 68 -13.73 -16.33 13.10
C ALA A 68 -13.88 -15.67 11.74
N LEU A 69 -12.77 -15.55 11.01
CA LEU A 69 -12.73 -15.05 9.65
C LEU A 69 -12.69 -16.25 8.70
N ILE A 70 -13.39 -16.18 7.58
CA ILE A 70 -13.42 -17.24 6.59
C ILE A 70 -13.05 -16.64 5.23
N SER A 71 -12.20 -17.34 4.48
CA SER A 71 -11.81 -17.00 3.11
C SER A 71 -11.95 -18.24 2.25
N THR A 72 -12.50 -18.08 1.05
CA THR A 72 -12.50 -19.13 0.01
C THR A 72 -11.25 -19.06 -0.87
N ASP A 73 -10.51 -17.95 -0.82
CA ASP A 73 -9.21 -17.85 -1.48
C ASP A 73 -8.14 -18.49 -0.58
N MET A 74 -7.65 -19.64 -1.03
CA MET A 74 -6.65 -20.46 -0.34
C MET A 74 -5.21 -19.95 -0.56
N LYS A 75 -4.99 -19.04 -1.53
CA LYS A 75 -3.68 -18.45 -1.82
C LYS A 75 -3.30 -17.37 -0.81
N LEU A 76 -4.30 -16.76 -0.16
CA LEU A 76 -4.07 -15.70 0.82
C LEU A 76 -3.46 -16.23 2.12
N THR A 77 -2.46 -15.52 2.62
CA THR A 77 -1.91 -15.76 3.95
C THR A 77 -2.93 -15.39 5.04
N GLU A 78 -2.81 -15.95 6.25
CA GLU A 78 -3.73 -15.58 7.34
C GLU A 78 -3.67 -14.09 7.67
N GLU A 79 -2.50 -13.48 7.58
CA GLU A 79 -2.32 -12.07 7.86
C GLU A 79 -3.01 -11.19 6.83
N GLU A 80 -3.00 -11.58 5.56
CA GLU A 80 -3.74 -10.89 4.51
C GLU A 80 -5.25 -11.03 4.67
N ILE A 81 -5.73 -12.22 5.06
CA ILE A 81 -7.14 -12.43 5.39
C ILE A 81 -7.57 -11.47 6.51
N ILE A 82 -6.76 -11.36 7.57
CA ILE A 82 -7.01 -10.43 8.68
C ILE A 82 -6.96 -8.96 8.20
N ARG A 83 -5.98 -8.60 7.38
CA ARG A 83 -5.80 -7.24 6.84
C ARG A 83 -6.96 -6.82 5.96
N ILE A 84 -7.37 -7.68 5.01
CA ILE A 84 -8.50 -7.45 4.11
C ILE A 84 -9.78 -7.33 4.91
N TYR A 85 -10.00 -8.22 5.89
CA TYR A 85 -11.16 -8.13 6.76
C TYR A 85 -11.18 -6.84 7.59
N GLY A 86 -10.01 -6.34 8.01
CA GLY A 86 -9.87 -5.06 8.69
C GLY A 86 -10.44 -3.89 7.89
N LYS A 87 -10.27 -3.88 6.56
CA LYS A 87 -10.83 -2.85 5.67
C LYS A 87 -12.36 -2.82 5.65
N ARG A 88 -13.05 -3.91 6.05
CA ARG A 88 -14.52 -3.96 6.08
C ARG A 88 -15.13 -2.87 6.97
N TRP A 89 -14.41 -2.43 8.01
CA TRP A 89 -14.89 -1.35 8.90
C TRP A 89 -15.12 -0.03 8.15
N GLU A 90 -14.41 0.21 7.04
CA GLU A 90 -14.59 1.41 6.22
C GLU A 90 -16.04 1.57 5.73
N ILE A 91 -16.76 0.48 5.47
CA ILE A 91 -18.18 0.52 5.07
C ILE A 91 -19.07 1.05 6.21
N GLU A 92 -18.75 0.74 7.46
CA GLU A 92 -19.50 1.25 8.61
C GLU A 92 -19.26 2.75 8.79
N VAL A 93 -18.02 3.20 8.57
CA VAL A 93 -17.67 4.63 8.55
C VAL A 93 -18.37 5.34 7.39
N PHE A 94 -18.38 4.75 6.18
CA PHE A 94 -19.11 5.25 5.02
C PHE A 94 -20.58 5.50 5.36
N PHE A 95 -21.30 4.49 5.86
CA PHE A 95 -22.70 4.64 6.20
C PHE A 95 -22.95 5.61 7.35
N LYS A 96 -22.04 5.70 8.33
CA LYS A 96 -22.10 6.72 9.38
C LYS A 96 -22.00 8.11 8.76
N VAL A 97 -21.05 8.34 7.86
CA VAL A 97 -20.84 9.65 7.24
C VAL A 97 -22.01 10.04 6.35
N CYS A 98 -22.47 9.14 5.49
CA CYS A 98 -23.61 9.39 4.61
C CYS A 98 -24.87 9.77 5.40
N LYS A 99 -25.17 9.06 6.50
CA LYS A 99 -26.36 9.32 7.31
C LYS A 99 -26.24 10.58 8.16
N SER A 100 -25.11 10.76 8.86
CA SER A 100 -24.94 11.83 9.84
C SER A 100 -24.56 13.17 9.21
N TYR A 101 -23.65 13.18 8.24
CA TYR A 101 -23.09 14.42 7.70
C TYR A 101 -23.66 14.75 6.32
N LEU A 102 -23.85 13.75 5.46
CA LEU A 102 -24.40 13.96 4.10
C LEU A 102 -25.92 13.79 4.03
N LYS A 103 -26.58 13.75 5.19
CA LYS A 103 -28.04 13.81 5.35
C LYS A 103 -28.82 12.83 4.46
N LEU A 104 -28.27 11.64 4.20
CA LEU A 104 -28.87 10.62 3.33
C LEU A 104 -30.38 10.42 3.60
N SER A 105 -30.77 10.31 4.87
CA SER A 105 -32.16 10.05 5.26
C SER A 105 -33.03 11.29 5.50
N LYS A 106 -32.45 12.49 5.63
CA LYS A 106 -33.18 13.70 6.06
C LYS A 106 -33.32 14.78 4.99
N GLU A 107 -32.46 14.77 3.98
CA GLU A 107 -32.42 15.80 2.92
C GLU A 107 -33.52 15.59 1.87
N CYS A 108 -33.75 14.37 1.41
CA CYS A 108 -34.81 14.05 0.45
C CYS A 108 -36.07 13.54 1.16
N ARG A 109 -37.19 14.25 0.98
CA ARG A 109 -38.54 13.83 1.44
C ARG A 109 -39.47 13.47 0.27
N SER A 110 -38.89 13.22 -0.91
CA SER A 110 -39.67 12.84 -2.08
C SER A 110 -40.33 11.48 -1.87
N LEU A 111 -41.54 11.32 -2.41
CA LEU A 111 -42.24 10.04 -2.47
C LEU A 111 -41.95 9.28 -3.77
N SER A 112 -41.28 9.92 -4.75
CA SER A 112 -40.88 9.27 -6.00
C SER A 112 -39.68 8.37 -5.78
N TYR A 113 -39.79 7.12 -6.22
CA TYR A 113 -38.72 6.13 -6.15
C TYR A 113 -37.47 6.58 -6.94
N ASP A 114 -37.68 7.19 -8.12
CA ASP A 114 -36.59 7.68 -8.97
C ASP A 114 -35.84 8.83 -8.28
N ALA A 115 -36.57 9.74 -7.65
CA ALA A 115 -35.97 10.84 -6.88
C ALA A 115 -35.19 10.33 -5.67
N MET A 116 -35.69 9.30 -4.97
CA MET A 116 -34.97 8.67 -3.85
C MET A 116 -33.70 7.96 -4.30
N THR A 117 -33.76 7.28 -5.45
CA THR A 117 -32.61 6.59 -6.06
C THR A 117 -31.54 7.59 -6.49
N ALA A 118 -31.94 8.67 -7.18
CA ALA A 118 -31.05 9.75 -7.60
C ALA A 118 -30.39 10.43 -6.39
N HIS A 119 -31.16 10.76 -5.35
CA HIS A 119 -30.63 11.34 -4.12
C HIS A 119 -29.58 10.44 -3.46
N THR A 120 -29.85 9.13 -3.35
CA THR A 120 -28.91 8.17 -2.78
C THR A 120 -27.60 8.12 -3.58
N ALA A 121 -27.70 8.07 -4.91
CA ALA A 121 -26.53 8.09 -5.80
C ALA A 121 -25.71 9.37 -5.60
N ILE A 122 -26.36 10.55 -5.56
CA ILE A 122 -25.70 11.83 -5.32
C ILE A 122 -24.96 11.84 -3.98
N VAL A 123 -25.60 11.39 -2.90
CA VAL A 123 -24.98 11.34 -1.57
C VAL A 123 -23.77 10.41 -1.55
N PHE A 124 -23.84 9.26 -2.22
CA PHE A 124 -22.70 8.33 -2.30
C PHE A 124 -21.56 8.92 -3.12
N THR A 125 -21.84 9.56 -4.25
CA THR A 125 -20.83 10.28 -5.06
C THR A 125 -20.17 11.41 -4.27
N ARG A 126 -20.96 12.20 -3.51
CA ARG A 126 -20.43 13.24 -2.60
C ARG A 126 -19.45 12.65 -1.59
N TYR A 127 -19.79 11.51 -0.98
CA TYR A 127 -18.86 10.82 -0.07
C TYR A 127 -17.59 10.36 -0.78
N MET A 128 -17.70 9.78 -1.98
CA MET A 128 -16.54 9.31 -2.74
C MET A 128 -15.56 10.46 -3.03
N LEU A 129 -16.07 11.60 -3.49
CA LEU A 129 -15.28 12.80 -3.74
C LEU A 129 -14.55 13.28 -2.48
N LEU A 130 -15.28 13.44 -1.37
CA LEU A 130 -14.71 13.85 -0.08
C LEU A 130 -13.67 12.84 0.44
N SER A 131 -13.90 11.56 0.23
CA SER A 131 -12.99 10.50 0.68
C SER A 131 -11.71 10.45 -0.13
N VAL A 132 -11.77 10.76 -1.43
CA VAL A 132 -10.57 10.91 -2.28
C VAL A 132 -9.79 12.14 -1.83
N GLU A 133 -10.45 13.27 -1.63
CA GLU A 133 -9.79 14.50 -1.20
C GLU A 133 -9.15 14.35 0.17
N ASN A 134 -9.85 13.75 1.14
CA ASN A 134 -9.28 13.47 2.46
C ASN A 134 -8.07 12.54 2.40
N ARG A 135 -8.06 11.53 1.51
CA ARG A 135 -6.90 10.63 1.34
C ARG A 135 -5.68 11.35 0.78
N LYS A 136 -5.85 12.34 -0.10
CA LYS A 136 -4.72 13.12 -0.63
C LYS A 136 -3.93 13.85 0.46
N TYR A 137 -4.61 14.35 1.50
CA TYR A 137 -3.95 15.12 2.56
C TYR A 137 -3.60 14.31 3.80
N ALA A 138 -4.21 13.13 4.00
CA ALA A 138 -4.06 12.35 5.23
C ALA A 138 -3.30 11.02 5.09
N ASP A 139 -3.02 10.53 3.87
CA ASP A 139 -2.30 9.27 3.68
C ASP A 139 -0.78 9.51 3.67
N ASP A 140 -0.07 8.95 4.65
CA ASP A 140 1.40 9.01 4.77
C ASP A 140 2.13 8.46 3.53
N ARG A 141 1.46 7.64 2.69
CA ARG A 141 2.03 7.16 1.42
C ARG A 141 2.34 8.26 0.42
N THR A 142 1.72 9.43 0.55
CA THR A 142 2.07 10.61 -0.24
C THR A 142 3.51 11.09 0.03
N LEU A 143 4.05 10.87 1.24
CA LEU A 143 5.47 11.12 1.54
C LEU A 143 6.39 10.21 0.73
N GLY A 144 5.97 8.98 0.43
CA GLY A 144 6.74 8.07 -0.41
C GLY A 144 6.82 8.56 -1.86
N GLN A 145 5.71 9.07 -2.41
CA GLN A 145 5.72 9.67 -3.74
C GLN A 145 6.51 10.97 -3.78
N MET A 146 6.40 11.80 -2.73
CA MET A 146 7.21 13.01 -2.58
C MET A 146 8.71 12.66 -2.50
N PHE A 147 9.08 11.59 -1.80
CA PHE A 147 10.45 11.07 -1.80
C PHE A 147 10.94 10.67 -3.18
N TYR A 148 10.14 9.93 -3.97
CA TYR A 148 10.53 9.56 -5.33
C TYR A 148 10.64 10.77 -6.26
N LEU A 149 9.73 11.74 -6.16
CA LEU A 149 9.80 13.00 -6.92
C LEU A 149 11.06 13.81 -6.53
N LEU A 150 11.41 13.85 -5.25
CA LEU A 150 12.64 14.50 -4.79
C LEU A 150 13.90 13.76 -5.25
N VAL A 151 13.89 12.42 -5.30
CA VAL A 151 15.00 11.62 -5.85
C VAL A 151 15.14 11.84 -7.36
N ASP A 152 14.02 11.96 -8.07
CA ASP A 152 13.99 12.24 -9.52
C ASP A 152 14.51 13.66 -9.81
N GLU A 153 14.06 14.66 -9.05
CA GLU A 153 14.61 16.03 -9.13
C GLU A 153 16.09 16.11 -8.70
N MET A 154 16.54 15.30 -7.74
CA MET A 154 17.96 15.20 -7.39
C MET A 154 18.80 14.55 -8.50
N ALA A 155 18.19 13.75 -9.38
CA ALA A 155 18.88 13.13 -10.52
C ALA A 155 19.11 14.10 -11.70
N ASP A 156 18.59 15.34 -11.63
CA ASP A 156 18.77 16.36 -12.68
C ASP A 156 20.15 17.04 -12.66
N ILE A 157 21.05 16.69 -11.74
CA ILE A 157 22.48 16.89 -12.00
C ILE A 157 22.98 15.64 -12.71
N THR A 158 23.08 15.74 -14.04
CA THR A 158 23.62 14.65 -14.86
C THR A 158 25.09 14.41 -14.49
N TRP A 159 25.56 13.15 -14.58
CA TRP A 159 26.98 12.79 -14.36
C TRP A 159 27.97 13.69 -15.13
N ILE A 160 27.55 14.18 -16.30
CA ILE A 160 28.32 15.11 -17.13
C ILE A 160 28.46 16.48 -16.45
N GLN A 161 27.39 16.99 -15.82
CA GLN A 161 27.43 18.25 -15.07
C GLN A 161 28.25 18.13 -13.79
N ASP A 162 28.20 17.00 -13.09
CA ASP A 162 29.05 16.73 -11.92
C ASP A 162 30.53 16.74 -12.30
N ILE A 163 30.90 16.06 -13.40
CA ILE A 163 32.27 16.06 -13.90
C ILE A 163 32.68 17.45 -14.36
N HIS A 164 31.80 18.19 -15.04
CA HIS A 164 32.10 19.54 -15.49
C HIS A 164 32.37 20.48 -14.30
N MET A 165 31.56 20.39 -13.25
CA MET A 165 31.72 21.19 -12.03
C MET A 165 32.98 20.81 -11.26
N LEU A 166 33.31 19.52 -11.16
CA LEU A 166 34.56 19.04 -10.58
C LEU A 166 35.78 19.54 -11.35
N MET A 167 35.71 19.51 -12.69
CA MET A 167 36.77 20.02 -13.56
C MET A 167 36.94 21.54 -13.42
N GLU A 168 35.85 22.29 -13.34
CA GLU A 168 35.87 23.74 -13.17
C GLU A 168 36.49 24.14 -11.82
N VAL A 169 36.12 23.44 -10.73
CA VAL A 169 36.72 23.62 -9.40
C VAL A 169 38.21 23.25 -9.39
N PHE A 170 38.60 22.19 -10.10
CA PHE A 170 40.01 21.79 -10.22
C PHE A 170 40.84 22.84 -10.96
N ILE A 171 40.35 23.33 -12.10
CA ILE A 171 41.01 24.35 -12.92
C ILE A 171 41.16 25.66 -12.16
N THR A 172 40.09 26.12 -11.49
CA THR A 172 40.12 27.35 -10.69
C THR A 172 41.09 27.23 -9.51
N THR A 173 41.12 26.09 -8.80
CA THR A 173 42.06 25.85 -7.71
C THR A 173 43.52 25.86 -8.19
N ILE A 174 43.79 25.24 -9.34
CA ILE A 174 45.13 25.23 -9.96
C ILE A 174 45.55 26.64 -10.37
N LYS A 175 44.66 27.40 -11.01
CA LYS A 175 44.90 28.78 -11.43
C LYS A 175 45.28 29.65 -10.24
N ASP A 176 44.53 29.55 -9.15
CA ASP A 176 44.74 30.37 -7.95
C ASP A 176 46.00 29.97 -7.17
N LYS A 177 46.28 28.67 -7.01
CA LYS A 177 47.44 28.20 -6.23
C LYS A 177 48.77 28.29 -6.97
N LEU A 178 48.75 28.17 -8.30
CA LEU A 178 49.97 28.16 -9.13
C LEU A 178 50.16 29.45 -9.94
N SER A 179 49.23 30.42 -9.84
CA SER A 179 49.28 31.70 -10.58
C SER A 179 49.52 31.53 -12.08
N LEU A 180 48.96 30.46 -12.66
CA LEU A 180 49.17 30.12 -14.06
C LEU A 180 48.42 31.09 -14.98
N THR A 181 49.04 31.44 -16.10
CA THR A 181 48.35 32.20 -17.16
C THR A 181 47.38 31.30 -17.92
N SER A 182 46.32 31.87 -18.50
CA SER A 182 45.30 31.10 -19.25
C SER A 182 45.94 30.22 -20.33
N LYS A 183 46.95 30.73 -21.02
CA LYS A 183 47.67 30.03 -22.07
C LYS A 183 48.42 28.77 -21.58
N GLN A 184 48.90 28.77 -20.34
CA GLN A 184 49.56 27.61 -19.74
C GLN A 184 48.54 26.57 -19.25
N LEU A 185 47.37 27.04 -18.80
CA LEU A 185 46.25 26.17 -18.44
C LEU A 185 45.69 25.43 -19.67
N ASP A 186 45.54 26.11 -20.79
CA ASP A 186 45.06 25.52 -22.05
C ASP A 186 45.99 24.41 -22.54
N GLN A 187 47.32 24.63 -22.47
CA GLN A 187 48.32 23.63 -22.83
C GLN A 187 48.29 22.39 -21.91
N LEU A 188 48.00 22.60 -20.63
CA LEU A 188 47.92 21.52 -19.64
C LEU A 188 46.62 20.73 -19.80
N LEU A 189 45.53 21.40 -20.17
CA LEU A 189 44.25 20.79 -20.51
C LEU A 189 44.37 19.94 -21.79
N GLU A 190 45.00 20.45 -22.84
CA GLU A 190 45.27 19.67 -24.07
C GLU A 190 46.12 18.43 -23.80
N ALA A 191 47.19 18.58 -23.00
CA ALA A 191 48.03 17.44 -22.61
C ALA A 191 47.26 16.40 -21.77
N PHE A 192 46.35 16.86 -20.90
CA PHE A 192 45.47 15.98 -20.13
C PHE A 192 44.49 15.23 -21.03
N ILE A 193 43.84 15.92 -21.98
CA ILE A 193 42.92 15.30 -22.95
C ILE A 193 43.65 14.25 -23.80
N MET A 194 44.87 14.53 -24.26
CA MET A 194 45.69 13.57 -25.01
C MET A 194 46.13 12.35 -24.19
N ALA A 195 46.15 12.45 -22.86
CA ALA A 195 46.50 11.35 -21.97
C ALA A 195 45.28 10.51 -21.52
N LEU A 196 44.05 10.91 -21.88
CA LEU A 196 42.85 10.16 -21.52
C LEU A 196 42.72 8.88 -22.36
N PRO A 197 42.23 7.78 -21.78
CA PRO A 197 41.94 6.56 -22.53
C PRO A 197 40.80 6.77 -23.55
N GLU A 198 40.88 6.10 -24.70
CA GLU A 198 40.01 6.33 -25.89
C GLU A 198 38.51 6.27 -25.57
N ASN A 199 38.09 5.37 -24.68
CA ASN A 199 36.69 5.21 -24.27
C ASN A 199 36.12 6.42 -23.51
N LEU A 200 36.95 7.31 -22.97
CA LEU A 200 36.51 8.55 -22.31
C LEU A 200 36.51 9.74 -23.28
N VAL A 201 37.36 9.70 -24.31
CA VAL A 201 37.45 10.75 -25.34
C VAL A 201 36.21 10.78 -26.22
N GLU A 202 35.66 9.61 -26.58
CA GLU A 202 34.41 9.51 -27.37
C GLU A 202 33.18 10.13 -26.69
N HIS A 203 33.21 10.30 -25.36
CA HIS A 203 32.10 10.82 -24.57
C HIS A 203 32.29 12.26 -24.10
N LEU A 204 33.44 12.89 -24.40
CA LEU A 204 33.64 14.31 -24.14
C LEU A 204 32.90 15.12 -25.22
N PRO A 205 32.03 16.08 -24.85
CA PRO A 205 31.45 17.00 -25.80
C PRO A 205 32.55 17.97 -26.24
N ILE A 206 33.33 17.56 -27.25
CA ILE A 206 34.26 18.46 -27.92
C ILE A 206 33.40 19.38 -28.78
N SER A 207 32.96 20.49 -28.19
CA SER A 207 32.42 21.62 -28.93
C SER A 207 33.50 22.09 -29.90
N ALA A 208 33.21 22.03 -31.20
CA ALA A 208 33.89 22.89 -32.16
C ALA A 208 33.54 24.36 -31.89
#